data_AF-A0A4Y9PL74-F1
#
_entry.id   AF-A0A4Y9PL74-F1
#
_cell.length_a   1.000
_cell.length_b   1.000
_cell.length_c   1.000
_cell.angle_alpha   90.00
_cell.angle_beta   90.00
_cell.angle_gamma   90.00
#
_symmetry.space_group_name_H-M   'P 1'
#
loop_
_entity.id
_entity.type
_entity.pdbx_description
1 polymer ?
#
loop_
_entity_poly.entity_id
_entity_poly.type
_entity_poly.pdbx_seq_one_letter_code
_entity_poly.pdbx_strand_id
1 'polypeptide(L)'
;MGSPSREQHYRIIEPLLEAGLELEQVRALLFRLAFDAIVGAGSTSVGGLTELVRDQPAEVQAAWLRALGEMIALGTSTPPGP
;
A
#
# COMPACT_ATOMS: atom_id res chain seq x y z
N MET A 1 -19.59 -11.93 0.44
CA MET A 1 -19.42 -10.53 0.87
C MET A 1 -18.68 -10.53 2.21
N GLY A 2 -17.37 -10.48 2.19
CA GLY A 2 -16.60 -10.16 3.39
C GLY A 2 -15.75 -8.96 3.04
N SER A 3 -16.09 -7.77 3.54
CA SER A 3 -15.09 -6.71 3.63
C SER A 3 -13.89 -7.33 4.35
N PRO A 4 -12.65 -7.11 3.89
CA PRO A 4 -11.48 -7.52 4.65
C PRO A 4 -11.66 -7.13 6.13
N SER A 5 -11.47 -8.11 7.03
CA SER A 5 -11.59 -7.88 8.48
C SER A 5 -10.67 -6.71 8.85
N ARG A 6 -11.07 -5.90 9.84
CA ARG A 6 -10.21 -4.81 10.35
C ARG A 6 -8.80 -5.32 10.67
N GLU A 7 -8.69 -6.56 11.14
CA GLU A 7 -7.43 -7.25 11.43
C GLU A 7 -6.55 -7.43 10.18
N GLN A 8 -7.15 -7.71 9.02
CA GLN A 8 -6.42 -7.82 7.75
C GLN A 8 -5.90 -6.46 7.30
N HIS A 9 -6.69 -5.40 7.46
CA HIS A 9 -6.21 -4.03 7.21
C HIS A 9 -5.07 -3.63 8.14
N TYR A 10 -5.12 -4.05 9.41
CA TYR A 10 -4.05 -3.78 10.36
C TYR A 10 -2.74 -4.48 9.97
N ARG A 11 -2.81 -5.75 9.52
CA ARG A 11 -1.61 -6.46 9.05
C ARG A 11 -0.93 -5.80 7.86
N ILE A 12 -1.70 -5.25 6.94
CA ILE A 12 -1.15 -4.55 5.76
C ILE A 12 -0.29 -3.35 6.16
N ILE A 13 -0.69 -2.59 7.18
CA ILE A 13 -0.01 -1.37 7.60
C ILE A 13 1.00 -1.59 8.73
N GLU A 14 0.91 -2.71 9.44
CA GLU A 14 1.81 -3.08 10.55
C GLU A 14 3.30 -2.95 10.18
N PRO A 15 3.79 -3.42 9.01
CA PRO A 15 5.18 -3.21 8.61
C PRO A 15 5.60 -1.74 8.53
N LEU A 16 4.70 -0.84 8.14
CA LEU A 16 4.98 0.59 8.04
C LEU A 16 5.08 1.22 9.43
N LEU A 17 4.23 0.79 10.36
CA LEU A 17 4.27 1.22 11.75
C LEU A 17 5.57 0.73 12.43
N GLU A 18 5.96 -0.52 12.20
CA GLU A 18 7.23 -1.09 12.70
C GLU A 18 8.46 -0.37 12.12
N ALA A 19 8.38 0.11 10.87
CA ALA A 19 9.41 0.93 10.25
C ALA A 19 9.47 2.37 10.78
N GLY A 20 8.62 2.72 11.76
CA GLY A 20 8.62 4.00 12.45
C GLY A 20 7.72 5.06 11.81
N LEU A 21 6.81 4.69 10.89
CA LEU A 21 5.85 5.65 10.36
C LEU A 21 4.70 5.83 11.34
N GLU A 22 4.36 7.09 11.57
CA GLU A 22 3.10 7.45 12.21
C GLU A 22 1.92 7.14 11.28
N LEU A 23 0.77 6.83 11.87
CA LEU A 23 -0.45 6.50 11.12
C LEU A 23 -0.86 7.59 10.12
N GLU A 24 -0.60 8.85 10.44
CA GLU A 24 -0.89 9.98 9.54
C GLU A 24 0.03 9.99 8.32
N GLN A 25 1.29 9.58 8.47
CA GLN A 25 2.23 9.45 7.36
C GLN A 25 1.83 8.29 6.44
N VAL A 26 1.41 7.16 7.03
CA VAL A 26 0.85 6.03 6.29
C VAL A 26 -0.39 6.46 5.51
N ARG A 27 -1.31 7.21 6.13
CA ARG A 27 -2.50 7.76 5.46
C ARG A 27 -2.12 8.63 4.27
N ALA A 28 -1.15 9.53 4.43
CA ALA A 28 -0.71 10.41 3.34
C ALA A 28 -0.11 9.63 2.16
N LEU A 29 0.70 8.59 2.43
CA LEU A 29 1.27 7.72 1.41
C LEU A 29 0.18 6.96 0.64
N LEU A 30 -0.76 6.35 1.35
CA LEU A 30 -1.88 5.62 0.72
C LEU A 30 -2.79 6.56 -0.07
N PHE A 31 -3.02 7.78 0.42
CA PHE A 31 -3.80 8.78 -0.31
C PHE A 31 -3.11 9.18 -1.62
N ARG A 32 -1.79 9.47 -1.56
CA ARG A 32 -1.00 9.83 -2.74
C ARG A 32 -0.95 8.69 -3.75
N LEU A 33 -0.79 7.46 -3.29
CA LEU A 33 -0.87 6.25 -4.13
C LEU A 33 -2.22 6.15 -4.85
N ALA A 34 -3.32 6.27 -4.12
CA ALA A 34 -4.66 6.18 -4.70
C ALA A 34 -4.92 7.32 -5.69
N PHE A 35 -4.47 8.54 -5.35
CA PHE A 35 -4.57 9.69 -6.21
C PHE A 35 -3.78 9.50 -7.52
N ASP A 36 -2.52 9.05 -7.44
CA ASP A 36 -1.70 8.77 -8.62
C ASP A 36 -2.29 7.66 -9.49
N ALA A 37 -2.93 6.65 -8.89
CA ALA A 37 -3.64 5.60 -9.63
C ALA A 37 -4.90 6.10 -10.35
N ILE A 38 -5.61 7.08 -9.78
CA ILE A 38 -6.84 7.66 -10.35
C ILE A 38 -6.53 8.72 -11.41
N VAL A 39 -5.53 9.57 -11.14
CA VAL A 39 -5.20 10.75 -11.94
C VAL A 39 -4.11 10.46 -12.97
N GLY A 40 -3.21 9.52 -12.66
CA GLY A 40 -2.23 9.03 -13.61
C GLY A 40 -2.92 8.26 -14.74
N ALA A 41 -2.32 8.28 -15.94
CA ALA A 41 -2.83 7.61 -17.14
C ALA A 41 -2.76 6.06 -17.06
N GLY A 42 -3.04 5.47 -15.90
CA GLY A 42 -3.20 4.04 -15.69
C GLY A 42 -1.90 3.25 -15.48
N SER A 43 -0.72 3.87 -15.49
CA SER A 43 0.53 3.13 -15.25
C SER A 43 1.01 3.26 -13.80
N THR A 44 0.34 2.58 -12.88
CA THR A 44 0.92 2.28 -11.57
C THR A 44 2.01 1.22 -11.77
N SER A 45 3.15 1.63 -12.31
CA SER A 45 4.33 0.78 -12.45
C SER A 45 4.99 0.58 -11.09
N VAL A 46 5.60 -0.59 -10.86
CA VAL A 46 6.42 -0.86 -9.66
C VAL A 46 7.46 0.24 -9.45
N GLY A 47 8.01 0.80 -10.52
CA GLY A 47 8.92 1.96 -10.46
C GLY A 47 8.25 3.19 -9.85
N GLY A 48 7.03 3.55 -10.27
CA GLY A 48 6.28 4.66 -9.69
C GLY A 48 5.88 4.45 -8.23
N LEU A 49 5.65 3.20 -7.83
CA LEU A 49 5.38 2.83 -6.44
C LEU A 49 6.61 3.03 -5.54
N THR A 50 7.80 2.74 -6.04
CA THR A 50 9.06 2.99 -5.32
C THR A 50 9.41 4.48 -5.26
N GLU A 51 9.04 5.27 -6.28
CA GLU A 51 9.25 6.72 -6.27
C GLU A 51 8.54 7.43 -5.11
N LEU A 52 7.36 6.95 -4.71
CA LEU A 52 6.55 7.55 -3.64
C LEU A 52 7.28 7.62 -2.29
N VAL A 53 8.18 6.67 -2.05
CA VAL A 53 8.93 6.52 -0.79
C VAL A 53 10.44 6.69 -0.98
N ARG A 54 10.89 7.21 -2.13
CA ARG A 54 12.32 7.35 -2.46
C ARG A 54 13.10 8.12 -1.40
N ASP A 55 12.50 9.17 -0.84
CA ASP A 55 13.13 10.04 0.16
C ASP A 55 13.07 9.46 1.59
N GLN A 56 12.47 8.28 1.77
CA GLN A 56 12.34 7.62 3.07
C GLN A 56 13.52 6.68 3.36
N PRO A 57 13.78 6.34 4.64
CA PRO A 57 14.78 5.35 5.01
C PRO A 57 14.57 3.99 4.34
N ALA A 58 15.66 3.23 4.20
CA ALA A 58 15.62 1.92 3.54
C ALA A 58 14.65 0.94 4.23
N GLU A 59 14.51 1.00 5.55
CA GLU A 59 13.53 0.18 6.28
C GLU A 59 12.09 0.50 5.86
N VAL A 60 11.78 1.79 5.68
CA VAL A 60 10.46 2.28 5.26
C VAL A 60 10.16 1.86 3.83
N GLN A 61 11.14 1.96 2.93
CA GLN A 61 10.98 1.53 1.54
C GLN A 61 10.67 0.03 1.44
N ALA A 62 11.39 -0.79 2.23
CA ALA A 62 11.14 -2.22 2.29
C ALA A 62 9.76 -2.56 2.88
N ALA A 63 9.36 -1.87 3.95
CA ALA A 63 8.04 -2.02 4.56
C ALA A 63 6.91 -1.63 3.60
N TRP A 64 7.09 -0.56 2.83
CA TRP A 64 6.15 -0.12 1.79
C TRP A 64 5.92 -1.17 0.71
N LEU A 65 7.00 -1.77 0.19
CA LEU A 65 6.88 -2.83 -0.81
C LEU A 65 6.17 -4.08 -0.26
N ARG A 66 6.40 -4.42 1.02
CA ARG A 66 5.68 -5.52 1.68
C ARG A 66 4.19 -5.23 1.80
N ALA A 67 3.83 -4.04 2.31
CA ALA A 67 2.45 -3.60 2.44
C ALA A 67 1.69 -3.63 1.09
N LEU A 68 2.34 -3.14 0.03
CA LEU A 68 1.79 -3.18 -1.33
C LEU A 68 1.59 -4.62 -1.84
N GLY A 69 2.57 -5.51 -1.59
CA GLY A 69 2.46 -6.92 -1.93
C GLY A 69 1.27 -7.59 -1.26
N GLU A 70 1.04 -7.31 0.03
CA GLU A 70 -0.13 -7.81 0.75
C GLU A 70 -1.44 -7.23 0.22
N MET A 71 -1.51 -5.92 -0.08
CA MET A 71 -2.69 -5.30 -0.70
C MET A 71 -3.07 -5.95 -2.04
N ILE A 72 -2.08 -6.22 -2.90
CA ILE A 72 -2.30 -6.86 -4.20
C ILE A 72 -2.74 -8.31 -4.00
N ALA A 73 -2.13 -9.05 -3.07
CA ALA A 73 -2.53 -10.42 -2.75
C ALA A 73 -3.98 -10.48 -2.24
N LEU A 74 -4.39 -9.54 -1.38
CA LEU A 74 -5.78 -9.43 -0.94
C LEU A 74 -6.74 -9.10 -2.11
N GLY A 75 -6.37 -8.13 -2.97
CA GLY A 75 -7.19 -7.74 -4.11
C GLY A 75 -7.39 -8.86 -5.14
N THR A 76 -6.34 -9.63 -5.41
CA THR A 76 -6.37 -10.77 -6.36
C THR A 76 -7.04 -12.02 -5.79
N SER A 77 -7.10 -12.16 -4.46
CA SER A 77 -7.88 -13.23 -3.79
C SER A 77 -9.39 -13.06 -3.90
N THR A 78 -9.87 -11.92 -4.41
CA THR A 78 -11.27 -11.71 -4.79
C THR A 78 -11.50 -12.31 -6.19
N PRO A 79 -12.23 -13.43 -6.36
CA PRO A 79 -12.54 -13.94 -7.69
C PRO A 79 -13.38 -12.90 -8.48
N PRO A 80 -13.23 -12.79 -9.82
CA PRO A 80 -14.16 -12.03 -10.63
C PRO A 80 -15.57 -12.60 -10.41
N GLY A 81 -16.52 -11.75 -10.01
CA GLY A 81 -17.90 -12.15 -9.82
C GLY A 81 -18.51 -12.71 -11.12
N PRO A 82 -19.55 -13.56 -11.01
CA PRO A 82 -20.16 -14.30 -12.13
C PRO A 82 -20.75 -13.40 -13.22
#